data_AF-A0A4S8RMF2-F1
#
_entry.id   AF-A0A4S8RMF2-F1
#
_cell.length_a   1.000
_cell.length_b   1.000
_cell.length_c   1.000
_cell.angle_alpha   90.00
_cell.angle_beta   90.00
_cell.angle_gamma   90.00
#
_symmetry.space_group_name_H-M   'P 1'
#
loop_
_entity.id
_entity.type
_entity.pdbx_description
1 polymer ?
#
loop_
_entity_poly.entity_id
_entity_poly.type
_entity_poly.pdbx_seq_one_letter_code
_entity_poly.pdbx_strand_id
1 'polypeptide(L)'
;MLITNSTRNDIPEIFRLYKLATDFQKVKFPENQWPEFSHELVVTEVDDNRQFKLLINGEIACVWAITFRDPQIWEEKDNEFSIYIHRIATNPNFRGGNFVAKILDWATDFAKATDKKFIRMDTCGKNDGLIGHYTKSGFEFLGIRKLKNTSDLPVHYHNADVCFFEKKLR
;
A
#
# COMPACT_ATOMS: atom_id res chain seq x y z
N MET A 1 -17.55 -1.72 11.62
CA MET A 1 -16.40 -1.47 10.72
C MET A 1 -16.81 -1.89 9.33
N LEU A 2 -16.51 -1.08 8.31
CA LEU A 2 -16.92 -1.33 6.92
C LEU A 2 -15.74 -1.06 5.99
N ILE A 3 -15.48 -1.96 5.04
CA ILE A 3 -14.55 -1.73 3.95
C ILE A 3 -15.35 -1.53 2.67
N THR A 4 -15.03 -0.48 1.92
CA THR A 4 -15.71 -0.15 0.66
C THR A 4 -14.77 0.60 -0.26
N ASN A 5 -15.11 0.69 -1.54
CA ASN A 5 -14.44 1.58 -2.47
C ASN A 5 -14.57 3.03 -2.02
N SER A 6 -13.53 3.81 -2.25
CA SER A 6 -13.62 5.24 -2.08
C SER A 6 -14.33 5.87 -3.27
N THR A 7 -14.84 7.06 -3.04
CA THR A 7 -15.57 7.89 -3.98
C THR A 7 -14.84 9.21 -4.16
N ARG A 8 -15.22 9.98 -5.19
CA ARG A 8 -14.61 11.30 -5.42
C ARG A 8 -14.76 12.25 -4.22
N ASN A 9 -15.80 12.09 -3.41
CA ASN A 9 -16.01 12.88 -2.20
C ASN A 9 -14.97 12.59 -1.10
N ASP A 10 -14.29 11.44 -1.16
CA ASP A 10 -13.28 11.06 -0.18
C ASP A 10 -11.88 11.61 -0.54
N ILE A 11 -11.69 12.14 -1.75
CA ILE A 11 -10.38 12.61 -2.25
C ILE A 11 -9.71 13.63 -1.31
N PRO A 12 -10.41 14.66 -0.79
CA PRO A 12 -9.81 15.58 0.16
C PRO A 12 -9.28 14.88 1.41
N GLU A 13 -10.01 13.88 1.92
CA GLU A 13 -9.61 13.13 3.11
C GLU A 13 -8.46 12.17 2.83
N ILE A 14 -8.43 11.54 1.65
CA ILE A 14 -7.30 10.70 1.19
C ILE A 14 -6.01 11.53 1.17
N PHE A 15 -6.04 12.71 0.55
CA PHE A 15 -4.88 13.61 0.52
C PHE A 15 -4.47 14.10 1.92
N ARG A 16 -5.43 14.36 2.80
CA ARG A 16 -5.16 14.69 4.20
C ARG A 16 -4.42 13.54 4.90
N LEU A 17 -4.85 12.29 4.70
CA LEU A 17 -4.19 11.10 5.26
C LEU A 17 -2.80 10.87 4.67
N TYR A 18 -2.61 11.07 3.37
CA TYR A 18 -1.29 11.01 2.74
C TYR A 18 -0.34 12.05 3.32
N LYS A 19 -0.79 13.29 3.50
CA LYS A 19 0.00 14.34 4.15
C LYS A 19 0.41 13.95 5.57
N LEU A 20 -0.52 13.43 6.37
CA LEU A 20 -0.23 12.95 7.72
C LEU A 20 0.78 11.80 7.74
N ALA A 21 0.69 10.87 6.79
CA ALA A 21 1.65 9.78 6.65
C ALA A 21 3.05 10.30 6.29
N THR A 22 3.15 11.20 5.31
CA THR A 22 4.43 11.82 4.91
C THR A 22 5.03 12.66 6.03
N ASP A 23 4.22 13.42 6.78
CA ASP A 23 4.70 14.22 7.91
C ASP A 23 5.21 13.32 9.07
N PHE A 24 4.58 12.16 9.28
CA PHE A 24 5.10 11.16 10.22
C PHE A 24 6.41 10.51 9.73
N GLN A 25 6.52 10.22 8.42
CA GLN A 25 7.74 9.70 7.81
C GLN A 25 8.90 10.68 7.96
N LYS A 26 8.71 11.99 7.76
CA LYS A 26 9.75 13.00 7.97
C LYS A 26 10.39 12.96 9.35
N VAL A 27 9.59 12.67 10.38
CA VAL A 27 10.07 12.62 11.77
C VAL A 27 10.75 11.29 12.10
N LYS A 28 10.25 10.18 11.56
CA LYS A 28 10.70 8.83 11.94
C LYS A 28 11.69 8.19 10.97
N PHE A 29 11.60 8.52 9.68
CA PHE A 29 12.31 7.92 8.56
C PHE A 29 12.66 8.99 7.51
N PRO A 30 13.51 9.99 7.86
CA PRO A 30 13.76 11.15 6.99
C PRO A 30 14.38 10.78 5.64
N GLU A 31 15.05 9.63 5.54
CA GLU A 31 15.73 9.13 4.34
C GLU A 31 14.77 8.56 3.28
N ASN A 32 13.52 8.25 3.65
CA ASN A 32 12.56 7.66 2.73
C ASN A 32 11.16 8.26 2.96
N GLN A 33 10.84 9.26 2.15
CA GLN A 33 9.60 10.02 2.23
C GLN A 33 8.76 9.79 0.98
N TRP A 34 7.45 9.68 1.15
CA TRP A 34 6.54 9.69 0.02
C TRP A 34 6.61 11.00 -0.76
N PRO A 35 6.49 10.94 -2.09
CA PRO A 35 6.39 12.11 -2.94
C PRO A 35 5.03 12.76 -2.70
N GLU A 36 4.85 13.96 -3.26
CA GLU A 36 3.49 14.45 -3.47
C GLU A 36 2.85 13.64 -4.60
N PHE A 37 1.70 13.01 -4.31
CA PHE A 37 0.95 12.26 -5.30
C PHE A 37 0.11 13.20 -6.15
N SER A 38 0.02 12.95 -7.46
CA SER A 38 -0.82 13.78 -8.33
C SER A 38 -2.30 13.57 -8.03
N HIS A 39 -3.08 14.65 -8.19
CA HIS A 39 -4.53 14.60 -8.03
C HIS A 39 -5.17 13.65 -9.06
N GLU A 40 -4.68 13.69 -10.30
CA GLU A 40 -5.14 12.86 -11.41
C GLU A 40 -4.95 11.37 -11.10
N LEU A 41 -3.82 10.97 -10.51
CA LEU A 41 -3.57 9.58 -10.13
C LEU A 41 -4.64 9.07 -9.16
N VAL A 42 -4.92 9.84 -8.10
CA VAL A 42 -5.91 9.45 -7.10
C VAL A 42 -7.32 9.44 -7.66
N VAL A 43 -7.66 10.40 -8.54
CA VAL A 43 -8.95 10.41 -9.25
C VAL A 43 -9.11 9.15 -10.10
N THR A 44 -8.11 8.81 -10.92
CA THR A 44 -8.14 7.60 -11.75
C THR A 44 -8.29 6.34 -10.90
N GLU A 45 -7.58 6.24 -9.78
CA GLU A 45 -7.69 5.08 -8.87
C GLU A 45 -9.08 4.96 -8.23
N VAL A 46 -9.72 6.08 -7.91
CA VAL A 46 -11.09 6.12 -7.40
C VAL A 46 -12.08 5.71 -8.49
N ASP A 47 -11.97 6.30 -9.68
CA ASP A 47 -12.88 6.03 -10.81
C ASP A 47 -12.77 4.59 -11.31
N ASP A 48 -11.56 4.01 -11.28
CA ASP A 48 -11.30 2.61 -11.64
C ASP A 48 -11.70 1.61 -10.54
N ASN A 49 -12.24 2.06 -9.40
CA ASN A 49 -12.53 1.24 -8.22
C ASN A 49 -11.30 0.49 -7.67
N ARG A 50 -10.11 1.11 -7.78
CA ARG A 50 -8.85 0.59 -7.26
C ARG A 50 -8.44 1.18 -5.92
N GLN A 51 -9.17 2.16 -5.40
CA GLN A 51 -8.91 2.79 -4.12
C GLN A 51 -10.01 2.46 -3.09
N PHE A 52 -9.62 2.11 -1.87
CA PHE A 52 -10.48 1.56 -0.83
C PHE A 52 -10.30 2.27 0.51
N LYS A 53 -11.40 2.38 1.25
CA LYS A 53 -11.43 2.95 2.59
C LYS A 53 -11.98 1.97 3.60
N LEU A 54 -11.45 2.07 4.82
CA LEU A 54 -11.98 1.40 6.01
C LEU A 54 -12.61 2.46 6.92
N LEU A 55 -13.88 2.24 7.24
CA LEU A 55 -14.70 3.11 8.09
C LEU A 55 -14.87 2.52 9.49
N ILE A 56 -14.67 3.35 10.50
CA ILE A 56 -15.01 3.09 11.91
C ILE A 56 -15.92 4.22 12.37
N ASN A 57 -17.13 3.88 12.84
CA ASN A 57 -18.13 4.85 13.31
C ASN A 57 -18.44 5.97 12.29
N GLY A 58 -18.39 5.66 10.99
CA GLY A 58 -18.63 6.62 9.90
C GLY A 58 -17.42 7.45 9.48
N GLU A 59 -16.29 7.35 10.19
CA GLU A 59 -15.06 8.07 9.87
C GLU A 59 -14.06 7.18 9.14
N ILE A 60 -13.28 7.77 8.21
CA ILE A 60 -12.21 7.08 7.51
C ILE A 60 -11.03 6.85 8.46
N ALA A 61 -10.82 5.59 8.80
CA ALA A 61 -9.74 5.16 9.68
C ALA A 61 -8.48 4.75 8.90
N CYS A 62 -8.63 4.24 7.67
CA CYS A 62 -7.52 3.82 6.82
C CYS A 62 -7.92 3.86 5.34
N VAL A 63 -6.98 4.16 4.46
CA VAL A 63 -7.12 4.07 3.00
C VAL A 63 -5.96 3.30 2.38
N TRP A 64 -6.20 2.65 1.25
CA TRP A 64 -5.18 1.98 0.45
C TRP A 64 -5.64 1.88 -1.00
N ALA A 65 -4.68 1.65 -1.90
CA ALA A 65 -4.97 1.39 -3.30
C ALA A 65 -4.44 0.02 -3.70
N ILE A 66 -4.98 -0.52 -4.80
CA ILE A 66 -4.43 -1.72 -5.43
C ILE A 66 -4.05 -1.46 -6.89
N THR A 67 -3.11 -2.26 -7.38
CA THR A 67 -2.91 -2.47 -8.82
C THR A 67 -2.84 -3.97 -9.12
N PHE A 68 -3.14 -4.34 -10.36
CA PHE A 68 -3.06 -5.72 -10.84
C PHE A 68 -1.74 -6.03 -11.55
N ARG A 69 -0.96 -5.00 -11.86
CA ARG A 69 0.34 -5.07 -12.51
C ARG A 69 1.25 -4.02 -11.90
N ASP A 70 2.47 -4.40 -11.61
CA ASP A 70 3.50 -3.49 -11.10
C ASP A 70 4.89 -3.86 -11.61
N PRO A 71 5.10 -3.82 -12.94
CA PRO A 71 6.36 -4.24 -13.55
C PRO A 71 7.53 -3.30 -13.20
N GLN A 72 7.28 -2.08 -12.76
CA GLN A 72 8.34 -1.13 -12.42
C GLN A 72 9.01 -1.49 -11.08
N ILE A 73 8.24 -1.96 -10.09
CA ILE A 73 8.76 -2.35 -8.78
C ILE A 73 9.07 -3.85 -8.73
N TRP A 74 8.22 -4.69 -9.34
CA TRP A 74 8.38 -6.14 -9.28
C TRP A 74 9.16 -6.73 -10.46
N GLU A 75 9.49 -5.94 -11.48
CA GLU A 75 10.32 -6.34 -12.63
C GLU A 75 9.89 -7.70 -13.22
N GLU A 76 10.83 -8.60 -13.50
CA GLU A 76 10.57 -9.97 -13.93
C GLU A 76 9.73 -10.84 -12.96
N LYS A 77 9.49 -10.38 -11.72
CA LYS A 77 8.57 -11.07 -10.79
C LYS A 77 7.12 -10.60 -10.94
N ASP A 78 6.85 -9.51 -11.64
CA ASP A 78 5.49 -9.08 -11.92
C ASP A 78 4.72 -10.15 -12.71
N ASN A 79 3.43 -10.34 -12.42
CA ASN A 79 2.57 -11.29 -13.11
C ASN A 79 1.08 -10.95 -12.96
N GLU A 80 0.26 -11.59 -13.79
CA GLU A 80 -1.20 -11.41 -13.84
C GLU A 80 -1.96 -12.09 -12.68
N PHE A 81 -1.28 -12.91 -11.87
CA PHE A 81 -1.87 -13.66 -10.76
C PHE A 81 -1.74 -12.93 -9.42
N SER A 82 -1.27 -11.68 -9.43
CA SER A 82 -1.02 -10.91 -8.22
C SER A 82 -1.94 -9.70 -8.10
N ILE A 83 -2.31 -9.34 -6.88
CA ILE A 83 -2.68 -7.97 -6.54
C ILE A 83 -1.55 -7.33 -5.74
N TYR A 84 -1.34 -6.04 -5.95
CA TYR A 84 -0.33 -5.25 -5.25
C TYR A 84 -1.02 -4.19 -4.41
N ILE A 85 -0.75 -4.15 -3.11
CA ILE A 85 -1.37 -3.22 -2.15
C ILE A 85 -0.42 -2.05 -1.90
N HIS A 86 -0.83 -0.86 -2.30
CA HIS A 86 -0.01 0.36 -2.25
C HIS A 86 -0.66 1.42 -1.34
N ARG A 87 0.17 2.38 -0.91
CA ARG A 87 -0.26 3.63 -0.25
C ARG A 87 -1.23 3.42 0.92
N ILE A 88 -0.91 2.47 1.80
CA ILE A 88 -1.65 2.29 3.05
C ILE A 88 -1.42 3.51 3.95
N ALA A 89 -2.44 4.33 4.14
CA ALA A 89 -2.39 5.51 5.00
C ALA A 89 -3.44 5.41 6.09
N THR A 90 -3.01 5.57 7.35
CA THR A 90 -3.85 5.38 8.52
C THR A 90 -4.13 6.71 9.19
N ASN A 91 -5.37 6.88 9.66
CA ASN A 91 -5.74 8.03 10.46
C ASN A 91 -5.16 7.89 11.88
N PRO A 92 -4.34 8.83 12.36
CA PRO A 92 -3.71 8.76 13.68
C PRO A 92 -4.70 8.65 14.85
N ASN A 93 -5.95 9.06 14.66
CA ASN A 93 -7.01 8.93 15.67
C ASN A 93 -7.41 7.47 15.94
N PHE A 94 -7.06 6.54 15.04
CA PHE A 94 -7.43 5.12 15.13
C PHE A 94 -6.21 4.20 15.27
N ARG A 95 -5.14 4.69 15.93
CA ARG A 95 -3.93 3.90 16.20
C ARG A 95 -4.24 2.60 16.95
N GLY A 96 -3.38 1.59 16.74
CA GLY A 96 -3.54 0.29 17.39
C GLY A 96 -4.59 -0.62 16.76
N GLY A 97 -5.26 -0.20 15.67
CA GLY A 97 -6.31 -0.97 15.00
C GLY A 97 -5.83 -2.17 14.16
N ASN A 98 -4.52 -2.43 14.10
CA ASN A 98 -3.89 -3.48 13.29
C ASN A 98 -4.41 -3.54 11.84
N PHE A 99 -4.47 -2.38 11.18
CA PHE A 99 -5.14 -2.24 9.88
C PHE A 99 -4.53 -3.09 8.78
N VAL A 100 -3.22 -3.36 8.81
CA VAL A 100 -2.58 -4.19 7.78
C VAL A 100 -3.14 -5.61 7.79
N ALA A 101 -3.34 -6.22 8.96
CA ALA A 101 -3.97 -7.53 9.05
C ALA A 101 -5.40 -7.51 8.50
N LYS A 102 -6.17 -6.46 8.81
CA LYS A 102 -7.54 -6.30 8.30
C LYS A 102 -7.59 -6.12 6.78
N ILE A 103 -6.64 -5.35 6.24
CA ILE A 103 -6.48 -5.19 4.79
C ILE A 103 -6.09 -6.51 4.16
N LEU A 104 -5.23 -7.31 4.81
CA LEU A 104 -4.83 -8.62 4.30
C LEU A 104 -5.97 -9.63 4.29
N ASP A 105 -6.83 -9.62 5.31
CA ASP A 105 -8.05 -10.42 5.34
C ASP A 105 -8.98 -10.04 4.17
N TRP A 106 -9.26 -8.75 4.01
CA TRP A 106 -10.04 -8.24 2.87
C TRP A 106 -9.40 -8.60 1.52
N ALA A 107 -8.09 -8.41 1.40
CA ALA A 107 -7.35 -8.66 0.17
C ALA A 107 -7.34 -10.15 -0.18
N THR A 108 -7.39 -11.04 0.81
CA THR A 108 -7.52 -12.49 0.62
C THR A 108 -8.84 -12.83 -0.07
N ASP A 109 -9.94 -12.27 0.39
CA ASP A 109 -11.25 -12.51 -0.22
C ASP A 109 -11.35 -11.85 -1.60
N PHE A 110 -10.86 -10.62 -1.74
CA PHE A 110 -10.85 -9.89 -3.01
C PHE A 110 -10.01 -10.60 -4.08
N ALA A 111 -8.81 -11.05 -3.72
CA ALA A 111 -7.91 -11.75 -4.63
C ALA A 111 -8.49 -13.10 -5.09
N LYS A 112 -9.11 -13.87 -4.17
CA LYS A 112 -9.80 -15.11 -4.53
C LYS A 112 -10.96 -14.86 -5.48
N ALA A 113 -11.76 -13.83 -5.23
CA ALA A 113 -12.89 -13.46 -6.10
C ALA A 113 -12.45 -12.98 -7.50
N THR A 114 -11.17 -12.65 -7.68
CA THR A 114 -10.59 -12.15 -8.94
C THR A 114 -9.56 -13.12 -9.54
N ASP A 115 -9.60 -14.39 -9.14
CA ASP A 115 -8.70 -15.48 -9.58
C ASP A 115 -7.20 -15.14 -9.44
N LYS A 116 -6.85 -14.39 -8.40
CA LYS A 116 -5.47 -14.08 -8.05
C LYS A 116 -4.93 -15.10 -7.05
N LYS A 117 -3.64 -15.41 -7.20
CA LYS A 117 -2.89 -16.40 -6.40
C LYS A 117 -1.98 -15.74 -5.37
N PHE A 118 -1.66 -14.46 -5.56
CA PHE A 118 -0.72 -13.75 -4.70
C PHE A 118 -1.26 -12.38 -4.29
N ILE A 119 -0.96 -12.01 -3.06
CA ILE A 119 -1.11 -10.64 -2.55
C ILE A 119 0.28 -10.14 -2.23
N ARG A 120 0.62 -8.99 -2.77
CA ARG A 120 1.98 -8.45 -2.73
C ARG A 120 1.99 -7.02 -2.24
N MET A 121 3.08 -6.65 -1.60
CA MET A 121 3.38 -5.25 -1.28
C MET A 121 4.87 -5.06 -1.14
N ASP A 122 5.29 -3.81 -1.23
CA ASP A 122 6.65 -3.38 -1.04
C ASP A 122 6.72 -2.18 -0.07
N THR A 123 7.91 -1.97 0.49
CA THR A 123 8.25 -0.73 1.18
C THR A 123 9.68 -0.34 0.86
N CYS A 124 9.90 0.94 0.59
CA CYS A 124 11.25 1.49 0.49
C CYS A 124 11.90 1.58 1.88
N GLY A 125 13.22 1.43 1.89
CA GLY A 125 14.06 1.48 3.09
C GLY A 125 14.00 0.20 3.93
N LYS A 126 15.12 -0.10 4.61
CA LYS A 126 15.16 -1.18 5.59
C LYS A 126 14.58 -0.67 6.92
N ASN A 127 13.33 -1.04 7.20
CA ASN A 127 12.68 -0.76 8.47
C ASN A 127 12.28 -2.08 9.14
N ASP A 128 13.12 -2.57 10.04
CA ASP A 128 12.92 -3.84 10.75
C ASP A 128 11.59 -3.88 11.52
N GLY A 129 11.10 -2.72 11.98
CA GLY A 129 9.78 -2.58 12.60
C GLY A 129 8.63 -2.85 11.63
N LEU A 130 8.69 -2.29 10.42
CA LEU A 130 7.70 -2.55 9.36
C LEU A 130 7.78 -3.98 8.83
N ILE A 131 9.00 -4.50 8.59
CA ILE A 131 9.21 -5.89 8.18
C ILE A 131 8.59 -6.85 9.21
N GLY A 132 8.84 -6.61 10.51
CA GLY A 132 8.26 -7.38 11.59
C GLY A 132 6.74 -7.25 11.65
N HIS A 133 6.20 -6.05 11.42
CA HIS A 133 4.75 -5.80 11.43
C HIS A 133 4.03 -6.53 10.29
N TYR A 134 4.55 -6.48 9.07
CA TYR A 134 3.96 -7.14 7.90
C TYR A 134 4.07 -8.65 7.99
N THR A 135 5.22 -9.16 8.45
CA THR A 135 5.40 -10.60 8.69
C THR A 135 4.41 -11.12 9.73
N LYS A 136 4.26 -10.40 10.86
CA LYS A 136 3.25 -10.74 11.90
C LYS A 136 1.81 -10.64 11.39
N SER A 137 1.56 -9.78 10.41
CA SER A 137 0.23 -9.63 9.80
C SER A 137 -0.11 -10.78 8.85
N GLY A 138 0.87 -11.59 8.42
CA GLY A 138 0.65 -12.79 7.60
C GLY A 138 1.31 -12.79 6.22
N PHE A 139 2.24 -11.87 5.97
CA PHE A 139 3.08 -11.87 4.77
C PHE A 139 4.36 -12.69 4.97
N GLU A 140 4.83 -13.31 3.89
CA GLU A 140 6.19 -13.85 3.75
C GLU A 140 7.12 -12.72 3.28
N PHE A 141 8.23 -12.51 3.99
CA PHE A 141 9.26 -11.55 3.58
C PHE A 141 10.20 -12.18 2.54
N LEU A 142 10.23 -11.63 1.32
CA LEU A 142 10.99 -12.16 0.19
C LEU A 142 12.42 -11.60 0.08
N GLY A 143 12.79 -10.71 1.01
CA GLY A 143 14.10 -10.07 1.06
C GLY A 143 14.11 -8.63 0.54
N ILE A 144 15.32 -8.08 0.49
CA ILE A 144 15.62 -6.71 0.08
C ILE A 144 16.26 -6.74 -1.31
N ARG A 145 15.83 -5.86 -2.22
CA ARG A 145 16.43 -5.71 -3.55
C ARG A 145 16.50 -4.24 -3.93
N LYS A 146 17.50 -3.90 -4.75
CA LYS A 146 17.54 -2.63 -5.46
C LYS A 146 16.84 -2.79 -6.80
N LEU A 147 16.03 -1.81 -7.16
CA LEU A 147 15.41 -1.75 -8.48
C LEU A 147 16.47 -1.43 -9.53
N LYS A 148 16.44 -2.15 -10.66
CA LYS A 148 17.39 -2.01 -11.76
C LYS A 148 17.08 -0.79 -12.62
N ASN A 149 15.79 -0.47 -12.77
CA ASN A 149 15.34 0.68 -13.52
C ASN A 149 14.39 1.54 -12.66
N THR A 150 14.84 2.72 -12.29
CA THR A 150 14.09 3.64 -11.42
C THR A 150 13.71 4.94 -12.11
N SER A 151 14.08 5.14 -13.39
CA SER A 151 13.96 6.44 -14.06
C SER A 151 12.52 6.95 -14.18
N ASP A 152 11.54 6.05 -14.19
CA ASP A 152 10.11 6.37 -14.30
C ASP A 152 9.36 6.23 -12.96
N LEU A 153 10.09 5.94 -11.87
CA LEU A 153 9.52 5.80 -10.53
C LEU A 153 9.67 7.10 -9.73
N PRO A 154 8.86 7.32 -8.68
CA PRO A 154 9.08 8.45 -7.80
C PRO A 154 10.47 8.41 -7.16
N VAL A 155 11.05 9.59 -6.92
CA VAL A 155 12.45 9.79 -6.49
C VAL A 155 12.87 8.93 -5.28
N HIS A 156 11.95 8.61 -4.36
CA HIS A 156 12.25 7.80 -3.19
C HIS A 156 12.57 6.32 -3.51
N TYR A 157 12.30 5.84 -4.72
CA TYR A 157 12.77 4.54 -5.21
C TYR A 157 14.18 4.59 -5.81
N HIS A 158 14.71 5.78 -6.14
CA HIS A 158 16.04 5.92 -6.74
C HIS A 158 17.11 5.51 -5.72
N ASN A 159 17.90 4.48 -6.04
CA ASN A 159 18.94 3.90 -5.16
C ASN A 159 18.45 3.34 -3.81
N ALA A 160 17.14 3.24 -3.59
CA ALA A 160 16.59 2.71 -2.36
C ALA A 160 16.61 1.18 -2.33
N ASP A 161 16.86 0.65 -1.14
CA ASP A 161 16.63 -0.75 -0.83
C ASP A 161 15.12 -0.97 -0.66
N VAL A 162 14.51 -1.82 -1.50
CA VAL A 162 13.09 -2.13 -1.46
C VAL A 162 12.89 -3.49 -0.80
N CYS A 163 12.04 -3.52 0.23
CA CYS A 163 11.63 -4.73 0.94
C CYS A 163 10.37 -5.32 0.30
N PHE A 164 10.40 -6.60 -0.08
CA PHE A 164 9.30 -7.26 -0.78
C PHE A 164 8.55 -8.25 0.10
N PHE A 165 7.22 -8.27 0.00
CA PHE A 165 6.34 -9.12 0.79
C PHE A 165 5.31 -9.82 -0.10
N GLU A 166 5.03 -11.08 0.20
CA GLU A 166 4.04 -11.87 -0.54
C GLU A 166 3.21 -12.74 0.41
N LYS A 167 1.91 -12.87 0.12
CA LYS A 167 1.06 -13.92 0.68
C LYS A 167 0.53 -14.76 -0.47
N LYS A 168 0.79 -16.06 -0.41
CA LYS A 168 0.26 -17.05 -1.35
C LYS A 168 -1.16 -17.46 -0.92
N LEU A 169 -2.07 -17.45 -1.87
CA LEU A 169 -3.44 -17.95 -1.75
C LEU A 169 -3.41 -19.36 -2.33
N ARG A 170 -3.62 -20.36 -1.45
CA ARG A 170 -3.55 -21.78 -1.81
C ARG A 170 -4.55 -22.14 -2.91
#